data_AF-A0A931Y366-F1
#
_entry.id   AF-A0A931Y366-F1
#
_cell.length_a   1.000
_cell.length_b   1.000
_cell.length_c   1.000
_cell.angle_alpha   90.00
_cell.angle_beta   90.00
_cell.angle_gamma   90.00
#
_symmetry.space_group_name_H-M   'P 1'
#
loop_
_entity.id
_entity.type
_entity.pdbx_description
1 polymer ?
#
loop_
_entity_poly.entity_id
_entity_poly.type
_entity_poly.pdbx_seq_one_letter_code
_entity_poly.pdbx_strand_id
1 'polypeptide(L)'
;MIAIRIRDLSRASLVLAALLAGCGDHHDGSGAADTWTGMNDMLSGLALVDHGLAQYRASERPVAVHDMESGMWRMSQGLSAMRSGLGAMSEQMMSRCGGSRQAWMGPLEASMGELRAGHAMMTDSAATNDADGLARMDKARRSAGDAMSVMSVAMSCMAHDSRGCD
;
A
#
# COMPACT_ATOMS: atom_id res chain seq x y z
N MET A 1 28.30 -1.90 31.74
CA MET A 1 27.91 -0.60 31.14
C MET A 1 27.96 -0.75 29.63
N ILE A 2 26.80 -0.94 29.00
CA ILE A 2 26.68 -1.07 27.54
C ILE A 2 25.78 0.09 27.10
N ALA A 3 26.38 1.07 26.44
CA ALA A 3 25.70 2.23 25.89
C ALA A 3 24.99 1.82 24.59
N ILE A 4 23.68 1.65 24.65
CA ILE A 4 22.83 1.45 23.47
C ILE A 4 22.80 2.78 22.72
N ARG A 5 23.28 2.78 21.47
CA ARG A 5 23.29 3.94 20.59
C ARG A 5 21.86 4.28 20.18
N ILE A 6 21.33 5.35 20.77
CA ILE A 6 20.06 6.02 20.43
C ILE A 6 20.27 6.80 19.12
N ARG A 7 20.33 6.12 17.96
CA ARG A 7 20.49 6.82 16.67
C ARG A 7 19.44 6.51 15.60
N ASP A 8 18.49 5.62 15.85
CA ASP A 8 17.49 5.20 14.84
C ASP A 8 16.01 5.55 15.18
N LEU A 9 15.77 6.48 16.13
CA LEU A 9 14.41 6.95 16.47
C LEU A 9 13.98 8.21 15.70
N SER A 10 14.80 8.72 14.77
CA SER A 10 14.61 10.02 14.12
C SER A 10 13.75 10.01 12.84
N ARG A 11 13.09 8.90 12.50
CA ARG A 11 12.20 8.82 11.31
C ARG A 11 10.71 8.64 11.63
N ALA A 12 10.31 8.70 12.91
CA ALA A 12 8.94 8.43 13.33
C ALA A 12 8.07 9.68 13.59
N SER A 13 8.42 10.87 13.10
CA SER A 13 7.62 12.07 13.37
C SER A 13 7.73 13.07 12.23
N LEU A 14 6.68 13.14 11.39
CA LEU A 14 6.19 14.35 10.71
C LEU A 14 5.10 13.99 9.68
N VAL A 15 3.92 13.60 10.16
CA VAL A 15 2.67 13.82 9.40
C VAL A 15 1.58 14.21 10.40
N LEU A 16 1.66 15.44 10.93
CA LEU A 16 0.53 16.08 11.58
C LEU A 16 0.61 17.60 11.40
N ALA A 17 -0.54 18.18 11.03
CA ALA A 17 -0.88 19.60 10.96
C ALA A 17 -0.60 20.35 9.64
N ALA A 18 -1.63 20.37 8.77
CA ALA A 18 -2.21 21.53 8.06
C ALA A 18 -3.10 20.95 6.94
N LEU A 19 -4.41 21.16 6.88
CA LEU A 19 -5.11 22.44 6.85
C LEU A 19 -6.57 22.28 7.31
N LEU A 20 -6.96 23.11 8.29
CA LEU A 20 -8.33 23.56 8.52
C LEU A 20 -8.40 25.01 8.01
N ALA A 21 -9.01 25.21 6.84
CA ALA A 21 -9.55 26.51 6.39
C ALA A 21 -10.64 26.20 5.35
N GLY A 22 -11.84 26.72 5.57
CA GLY A 22 -13.09 26.19 5.03
C GLY A 22 -13.45 26.60 3.60
N CYS A 23 -14.42 25.85 3.06
CA CYS A 23 -15.59 26.30 2.30
C CYS A 23 -16.71 25.28 2.58
N GLY A 24 -17.91 25.76 2.89
CA GLY A 24 -19.03 24.94 3.36
C GLY A 24 -19.69 24.11 2.27
N ASP A 25 -19.89 22.83 2.53
CA ASP A 25 -21.18 22.16 2.73
C ASP A 25 -20.90 20.65 2.79
N HIS A 26 -21.62 19.95 3.66
CA HIS A 26 -21.41 18.53 4.01
C HIS A 26 -20.97 17.62 2.86
N HIS A 27 -19.68 17.30 2.79
CA HIS A 27 -19.15 16.12 2.14
C HIS A 27 -18.33 15.35 3.17
N ASP A 28 -18.90 14.25 3.63
CA ASP A 28 -18.33 13.37 4.65
C ASP A 28 -16.86 13.07 4.34
N GLY A 29 -15.96 13.48 5.24
CA GLY A 29 -14.53 13.20 5.15
C GLY A 29 -14.15 11.71 5.22
N SER A 30 -15.08 10.78 4.95
CA SER A 30 -14.87 9.33 5.00
C SER A 30 -14.11 8.82 3.78
N GLY A 31 -14.43 9.28 2.57
CA GLY A 31 -13.86 8.72 1.33
C GLY A 31 -12.34 8.89 1.20
N ALA A 32 -11.86 10.11 1.38
CA ALA A 32 -10.43 10.42 1.29
C ALA A 32 -9.65 9.83 2.48
N ALA A 33 -10.22 9.86 3.70
CA ALA A 33 -9.58 9.30 4.88
C ALA A 33 -9.44 7.78 4.82
N ASP A 34 -10.47 7.07 4.34
CA ASP A 34 -10.44 5.63 4.10
C ASP A 34 -9.41 5.28 3.03
N THR A 35 -9.34 6.09 1.96
CA THR A 35 -8.34 5.91 0.91
C THR A 35 -6.92 6.07 1.44
N TRP A 36 -6.65 7.11 2.22
CA TRP A 36 -5.34 7.31 2.86
C TRP A 36 -4.97 6.21 3.86
N THR A 37 -5.93 5.81 4.69
CA THR A 37 -5.73 4.69 5.63
C THR A 37 -5.39 3.43 4.86
N GLY A 38 -6.15 3.13 3.80
CA GLY A 38 -5.90 1.96 2.98
C GLY A 38 -4.56 2.01 2.24
N MET A 39 -4.12 3.20 1.81
CA MET A 39 -2.79 3.38 1.24
C MET A 39 -1.68 3.09 2.24
N ASN A 40 -1.82 3.53 3.49
CA ASN A 40 -0.85 3.27 4.55
C ASN A 40 -0.76 1.79 4.90
N ASP A 41 -1.90 1.10 4.93
CA ASP A 41 -1.95 -0.36 5.11
C ASP A 41 -1.28 -1.11 3.97
N MET A 42 -1.46 -0.65 2.73
CA MET A 42 -0.76 -1.19 1.56
C MET A 42 0.75 -1.03 1.66
N LEU A 43 1.23 0.18 1.99
CA LEU A 43 2.67 0.45 2.13
C LEU A 43 3.29 -0.35 3.28
N SER A 44 2.59 -0.41 4.42
CA SER A 44 3.02 -1.20 5.56
C SER A 44 3.06 -2.70 5.24
N GLY A 45 2.07 -3.19 4.50
CA GLY A 45 2.04 -4.58 4.06
C GLY A 45 3.12 -4.90 3.02
N LEU A 46 3.39 -3.99 2.09
CA LEU A 46 4.51 -4.11 1.13
C LEU A 46 5.87 -4.17 1.83
N ALA A 47 6.06 -3.39 2.90
CA ALA A 47 7.29 -3.43 3.69
C ALA A 47 7.50 -4.80 4.36
N LEU A 48 6.42 -5.42 4.87
CA LEU A 48 6.47 -6.77 5.42
C LEU A 48 6.76 -7.83 4.34
N VAL A 49 6.15 -7.71 3.16
CA VAL A 49 6.47 -8.60 2.02
C VAL A 49 7.94 -8.45 1.62
N ASP A 50 8.46 -7.22 1.52
CA ASP A 50 9.86 -6.96 1.17
C ASP A 50 10.82 -7.55 2.22
N HIS A 51 10.51 -7.36 3.50
CA HIS A 51 11.24 -7.97 4.61
C HIS A 51 11.19 -9.50 4.53
N GLY A 52 10.01 -10.09 4.33
CA GLY A 52 9.85 -11.54 4.20
C GLY A 52 10.62 -12.13 3.02
N LEU A 53 10.67 -11.44 1.88
CA LEU A 53 11.50 -11.85 0.73
C LEU A 53 13.01 -11.79 1.05
N ALA A 54 13.45 -10.79 1.82
CA ALA A 54 14.84 -10.72 2.27
C ALA A 54 15.18 -11.86 3.24
N GLN A 55 14.30 -12.16 4.20
CA GLN A 55 14.44 -13.27 5.14
C GLN A 55 14.45 -14.62 4.44
N TYR A 56 13.61 -14.79 3.42
CA TYR A 56 13.57 -16.02 2.63
C TYR A 56 14.90 -16.28 1.93
N ARG A 57 15.52 -15.24 1.35
CA ARG A 57 16.85 -15.31 0.73
C ARG A 57 17.95 -15.59 1.74
N ALA A 58 17.78 -15.16 2.99
CA ALA A 58 18.66 -15.48 4.11
C ALA A 58 18.44 -16.90 4.68
N SER A 59 17.56 -17.71 4.07
CA SER A 59 17.16 -19.05 4.52
C SER A 59 16.36 -19.09 5.83
N GLU A 60 15.77 -17.96 6.25
CA GLU A 60 14.90 -17.85 7.43
C GLU A 60 13.42 -18.10 7.07
N ARG A 61 13.12 -19.29 6.49
CA ARG A 61 11.79 -19.59 5.89
C ARG A 61 10.58 -19.34 6.81
N PRO A 62 10.56 -19.74 8.10
CA PRO A 62 9.38 -19.54 8.94
C PRO A 62 9.06 -18.06 9.19
N VAL A 63 10.09 -17.24 9.44
CA VAL A 63 9.95 -15.79 9.64
C VAL A 63 9.51 -15.14 8.33
N ALA A 64 10.14 -15.54 7.23
CA ALA A 64 9.82 -15.04 5.91
C ALA A 64 8.34 -15.25 5.54
N VAL A 65 7.84 -16.48 5.67
CA VAL A 65 6.44 -16.82 5.36
C VAL A 65 5.49 -16.02 6.23
N HIS A 66 5.76 -15.94 7.54
CA HIS A 66 4.93 -15.17 8.47
C HIS A 66 4.83 -13.69 8.09
N ASP A 67 5.95 -13.06 7.73
CA ASP A 67 5.97 -11.66 7.32
C ASP A 67 5.27 -11.44 5.98
N MET A 68 5.46 -12.34 5.01
CA MET A 68 4.76 -12.27 3.72
C MET A 68 3.24 -12.42 3.89
N GLU A 69 2.77 -13.35 4.72
CA GLU A 69 1.34 -13.53 5.05
C GLU A 69 0.77 -12.30 5.76
N SER A 70 1.46 -11.81 6.79
CA SER A 70 1.07 -10.61 7.54
C SER A 70 1.03 -9.38 6.64
N GLY A 71 1.99 -9.27 5.71
CA GLY A 71 2.05 -8.23 4.69
C GLY A 71 0.86 -8.27 3.75
N MET A 72 0.61 -9.44 3.14
CA MET A 72 -0.54 -9.65 2.26
C MET A 72 -1.88 -9.43 2.97
N TRP A 73 -1.99 -9.80 4.26
CA TRP A 73 -3.18 -9.54 5.06
C TRP A 73 -3.42 -8.04 5.25
N ARG A 74 -2.40 -7.26 5.61
CA ARG A 74 -2.50 -5.79 5.69
C ARG A 74 -2.86 -5.17 4.35
N MET A 75 -2.22 -5.60 3.27
CA MET A 75 -2.54 -5.13 1.92
C MET A 75 -4.00 -5.41 1.56
N SER A 76 -4.55 -6.57 1.95
CA SER A 76 -5.96 -6.89 1.69
C SER A 76 -6.94 -5.96 2.42
N GLN A 77 -6.62 -5.56 3.65
CA GLN A 77 -7.39 -4.55 4.38
C GLN A 77 -7.25 -3.18 3.72
N GLY A 78 -6.03 -2.83 3.32
CA GLY A 78 -5.77 -1.57 2.64
C GLY A 78 -6.54 -1.42 1.34
N LEU A 79 -6.57 -2.47 0.51
CA LEU A 79 -7.39 -2.54 -0.69
C LEU A 79 -8.88 -2.39 -0.40
N SER A 80 -9.38 -3.00 0.67
CA SER A 80 -10.79 -2.85 1.07
C SER A 80 -11.11 -1.41 1.45
N ALA A 81 -10.26 -0.77 2.25
CA ALA A 81 -10.40 0.63 2.66
C ALA A 81 -10.30 1.58 1.46
N MET A 82 -9.33 1.39 0.56
CA MET A 82 -9.24 2.18 -0.68
C MET A 82 -10.47 1.98 -1.57
N ARG A 83 -10.99 0.75 -1.68
CA ARG A 83 -12.20 0.49 -2.48
C ARG A 83 -13.43 1.20 -1.91
N SER A 84 -13.58 1.17 -0.59
CA SER A 84 -14.62 1.92 0.12
C SER A 84 -14.46 3.42 -0.11
N GLY A 85 -13.25 3.93 0.16
CA GLY A 85 -12.91 5.33 0.08
C GLY A 85 -13.11 5.92 -1.31
N LEU A 86 -12.56 5.27 -2.35
CA LEU A 86 -12.75 5.65 -3.74
C LEU A 86 -14.21 5.52 -4.20
N GLY A 87 -15.00 4.65 -3.58
CA GLY A 87 -16.43 4.56 -3.83
C GLY A 87 -17.23 5.76 -3.29
N ALA A 88 -16.70 6.45 -2.28
CA ALA A 88 -17.29 7.66 -1.72
C ALA A 88 -16.75 8.95 -2.36
N MET A 89 -15.75 8.86 -3.26
CA MET A 89 -15.18 10.02 -3.95
C MET A 89 -15.90 10.32 -5.28
N SER A 90 -15.95 11.61 -5.66
CA SER A 90 -16.53 12.05 -6.92
C SER A 90 -15.70 11.58 -8.13
N GLU A 91 -16.35 10.95 -9.12
CA GLU A 91 -15.72 10.55 -10.39
C GLU A 91 -15.16 11.75 -11.17
N GLN A 92 -15.79 12.92 -11.07
CA GLN A 92 -15.28 14.14 -11.70
C GLN A 92 -13.95 14.58 -11.09
N MET A 93 -13.81 14.53 -9.77
CA MET A 93 -12.56 14.86 -9.09
C MET A 93 -11.45 13.87 -9.45
N MET A 94 -11.76 12.57 -9.47
CA MET A 94 -10.79 11.53 -9.86
C MET A 94 -10.31 11.69 -11.30
N SER A 95 -11.22 11.94 -12.25
CA SER A 95 -10.87 12.13 -13.67
C SER A 95 -9.98 13.35 -13.91
N ARG A 96 -10.21 14.45 -13.19
CA ARG A 96 -9.37 15.67 -13.27
C ARG A 96 -7.95 15.41 -12.80
N CYS A 97 -7.79 14.62 -11.75
CA CYS A 97 -6.50 14.19 -11.25
C CYS A 97 -5.93 12.95 -11.96
N GLY A 98 -6.37 12.72 -13.21
CA GLY A 98 -5.77 11.75 -14.12
C GLY A 98 -6.10 10.29 -13.81
N GLY A 99 -7.20 10.02 -13.11
CA GLY A 99 -7.51 8.67 -12.66
C GLY A 99 -8.96 8.24 -12.82
N SER A 100 -9.12 6.92 -12.73
CA SER A 100 -10.39 6.27 -12.47
C SER A 100 -10.16 5.24 -11.37
N ARG A 101 -11.22 4.89 -10.64
CA ARG A 101 -11.16 3.82 -9.65
C ARG A 101 -10.54 2.54 -10.23
N GLN A 102 -10.89 2.20 -11.47
CA GLN A 102 -10.34 1.03 -12.17
C GLN A 102 -8.84 1.18 -12.45
N ALA A 103 -8.40 2.36 -12.89
CA ALA A 103 -7.00 2.62 -13.20
C ALA A 103 -6.09 2.55 -11.95
N TRP A 104 -6.61 2.92 -10.78
CA TRP A 104 -5.86 2.85 -9.53
C TRP A 104 -5.94 1.46 -8.88
N MET A 105 -7.12 0.85 -8.85
CA MET A 105 -7.32 -0.43 -8.15
C MET A 105 -6.88 -1.65 -8.96
N GLY A 106 -7.02 -1.63 -10.29
CA GLY A 106 -6.72 -2.77 -11.15
C GLY A 106 -5.27 -3.27 -10.99
N PRO A 107 -4.24 -2.41 -11.08
CA PRO A 107 -2.86 -2.81 -10.86
C PRO A 107 -2.58 -3.36 -9.45
N LEU A 108 -3.22 -2.80 -8.41
CA LEU A 108 -3.06 -3.25 -7.04
C LEU A 108 -3.72 -4.62 -6.80
N GLU A 109 -4.90 -4.85 -7.37
CA GLU A 109 -5.61 -6.13 -7.34
C GLU A 109 -4.83 -7.22 -8.08
N ALA A 110 -4.31 -6.90 -9.28
CA ALA A 110 -3.45 -7.80 -10.04
C ALA A 110 -2.17 -8.14 -9.27
N SER A 111 -1.54 -7.14 -8.65
CA SER A 111 -0.34 -7.35 -7.82
C SER A 111 -0.64 -8.24 -6.61
N MET A 112 -1.80 -8.09 -5.95
CA MET A 112 -2.20 -9.01 -4.89
C MET A 112 -2.49 -10.42 -5.36
N GLY A 113 -3.02 -10.59 -6.58
CA GLY A 113 -3.16 -11.91 -7.22
C GLY A 113 -1.80 -12.60 -7.39
N GLU A 114 -0.82 -11.87 -7.93
CA GLU A 114 0.52 -12.41 -8.15
C GLU A 114 1.31 -12.63 -6.85
N LEU A 115 1.12 -11.79 -5.82
CA LEU A 115 1.70 -12.02 -4.50
C LEU A 115 1.20 -13.34 -3.90
N ARG A 116 -0.11 -13.60 -3.97
CA ARG A 116 -0.70 -14.85 -3.47
C ARG A 116 -0.24 -16.05 -4.29
N ALA A 117 -0.17 -15.92 -5.61
CA ALA A 117 0.32 -16.98 -6.48
C ALA A 117 1.78 -17.32 -6.18
N GLY A 118 2.65 -16.31 -6.07
CA GLY A 118 4.05 -16.49 -5.73
C GLY A 118 4.24 -17.09 -4.33
N HIS A 119 3.48 -16.61 -3.34
CA HIS A 119 3.51 -17.17 -1.99
C HIS A 119 3.10 -18.64 -1.97
N ALA A 120 2.01 -19.00 -2.66
CA ALA A 120 1.55 -20.38 -2.75
C ALA A 120 2.63 -21.32 -3.31
N MET A 121 3.37 -20.87 -4.33
CA MET A 121 4.50 -21.60 -4.90
C MET A 121 5.65 -21.75 -3.90
N MET A 122 5.92 -20.76 -3.06
CA MET A 122 7.01 -20.80 -2.07
C MET A 122 6.68 -21.63 -0.80
N THR A 123 5.40 -21.84 -0.56
CA THR A 123 4.88 -22.68 0.54
C THR A 123 4.51 -24.08 0.10
N ASP A 124 4.59 -24.38 -1.19
CA ASP A 124 4.40 -25.73 -1.67
C ASP A 124 5.56 -26.65 -1.22
N SER A 125 5.34 -27.95 -1.26
CA SER A 125 6.36 -28.93 -0.87
C SER A 125 7.45 -29.13 -1.94
N ALA A 126 7.31 -28.52 -3.11
CA ALA A 126 8.19 -28.66 -4.25
C ALA A 126 9.13 -27.44 -4.36
N ALA A 127 10.28 -27.53 -3.69
CA ALA A 127 11.31 -26.49 -3.70
C ALA A 127 11.76 -26.03 -5.11
N THR A 128 11.47 -26.81 -6.16
CA THR A 128 11.68 -26.42 -7.56
C THR A 128 10.91 -25.16 -7.96
N ASN A 129 9.80 -24.86 -7.29
CA ASN A 129 8.93 -23.73 -7.61
C ASN A 129 9.27 -22.47 -6.79
N ASP A 130 10.13 -22.59 -5.77
CA ASP A 130 10.49 -21.49 -4.86
C ASP A 130 11.11 -20.30 -5.61
N ALA A 131 11.96 -20.58 -6.61
CA ALA A 131 12.61 -19.54 -7.41
C ALA A 131 11.60 -18.73 -8.25
N ASP A 132 10.66 -19.41 -8.88
CA ASP A 132 9.59 -18.78 -9.65
C ASP A 132 8.61 -18.03 -8.74
N GLY A 133 8.30 -18.59 -7.56
CA GLY A 133 7.48 -17.96 -6.55
C GLY A 133 8.09 -16.65 -6.05
N LEU A 134 9.38 -16.66 -5.71
CA LEU A 134 10.14 -15.46 -5.33
C LEU A 134 10.14 -14.40 -6.44
N ALA A 135 10.39 -14.81 -7.69
CA ALA A 135 10.40 -13.91 -8.82
C ALA A 135 9.03 -13.24 -9.05
N ARG A 136 7.94 -14.02 -8.92
CA ARG A 136 6.57 -13.51 -8.97
C ARG A 136 6.29 -12.53 -7.86
N MET A 137 6.61 -12.87 -6.61
CA MET A 137 6.37 -11.99 -5.47
C MET A 137 7.14 -10.68 -5.59
N ASP A 138 8.41 -10.72 -6.00
CA ASP A 138 9.25 -9.54 -6.17
C ASP A 138 8.76 -8.63 -7.30
N LYS A 139 8.30 -9.20 -8.42
CA LYS A 139 7.64 -8.45 -9.50
C LYS A 139 6.34 -7.82 -9.03
N ALA A 140 5.50 -8.58 -8.34
CA ALA A 140 4.20 -8.12 -7.85
C ALA A 140 4.34 -7.00 -6.82
N ARG A 141 5.28 -7.13 -5.89
CA ARG A 141 5.64 -6.09 -4.93
C ARG A 141 6.07 -4.79 -5.62
N ARG A 142 6.95 -4.85 -6.63
CA ARG A 142 7.35 -3.67 -7.41
C ARG A 142 6.16 -3.02 -8.11
N SER A 143 5.35 -3.83 -8.80
CA SER A 143 4.13 -3.37 -9.48
C SER A 143 3.15 -2.68 -8.53
N ALA A 144 2.95 -3.24 -7.32
CA ALA A 144 2.15 -2.61 -6.29
C ALA A 144 2.76 -1.28 -5.82
N GLY A 145 4.08 -1.21 -5.62
CA GLY A 145 4.78 0.03 -5.27
C GLY A 145 4.62 1.12 -6.32
N ASP A 146 4.74 0.78 -7.61
CA ASP A 146 4.55 1.72 -8.71
C ASP A 146 3.11 2.23 -8.77
N ALA A 147 2.13 1.33 -8.63
CA ALA A 147 0.71 1.70 -8.57
C ALA A 147 0.39 2.61 -7.37
N MET A 148 0.97 2.33 -6.20
CA MET A 148 0.86 3.17 -5.00
C MET A 148 1.48 4.55 -5.22
N SER A 149 2.60 4.64 -5.95
CA SER A 149 3.23 5.92 -6.29
C SER A 149 2.32 6.76 -7.19
N VAL A 150 1.72 6.16 -8.23
CA VAL A 150 0.75 6.84 -9.11
C VAL A 150 -0.46 7.32 -8.32
N MET A 151 -1.01 6.47 -7.45
CA MET A 151 -2.15 6.81 -6.62
C MET A 151 -1.84 7.93 -5.62
N SER A 152 -0.63 7.97 -5.06
CA SER A 152 -0.18 9.06 -4.17
C SER A 152 -0.13 10.41 -4.88
N VAL A 153 0.36 10.45 -6.12
CA VAL A 153 0.37 11.68 -6.94
C VAL A 153 -1.06 12.15 -7.20
N ALA A 154 -1.96 11.23 -7.55
CA ALA A 154 -3.36 11.56 -7.79
C ALA A 154 -4.09 12.06 -6.53
N MET A 155 -3.89 11.39 -5.39
CA MET A 155 -4.44 11.83 -4.10
C MET A 155 -3.92 13.20 -3.68
N SER A 156 -2.65 13.48 -3.96
CA SER A 156 -2.07 14.81 -3.73
C SER A 156 -2.74 15.87 -4.61
N CYS A 157 -2.96 15.58 -5.90
CA CYS A 157 -3.71 16.46 -6.80
C CYS A 157 -5.10 16.78 -6.24
N MET A 158 -5.86 15.78 -5.81
CA MET A 158 -7.22 15.99 -5.29
C MET A 158 -7.23 16.78 -3.98
N ALA A 159 -6.20 16.63 -3.14
CA ALA A 159 -6.03 17.41 -1.92
C ALA A 159 -5.63 18.88 -2.19
N HIS A 160 -5.06 19.18 -3.35
CA HIS A 160 -4.72 20.54 -3.78
C HIS A 160 -5.87 21.22 -4.52
N ASP A 161 -6.59 20.50 -5.38
CA ASP A 161 -7.77 21.03 -6.12
C ASP A 161 -8.90 21.42 -5.15
N SER A 162 -9.07 20.68 -4.04
CA SER A 162 -10.04 21.02 -2.98
C SER A 162 -9.68 22.26 -2.16
N ARG A 163 -8.47 22.82 -2.31
CA ARG A 163 -8.08 24.10 -1.67
C ARG A 163 -8.30 25.31 -2.59
N GLY A 164 -8.73 25.07 -3.82
CA GLY A 164 -9.11 26.10 -4.79
C GLY A 164 -10.62 26.35 -4.86
N CYS A 165 -11.33 26.26 -3.72
CA CYS A 165 -12.73 26.66 -3.66
C CYS A 165 -12.83 28.19 -3.84
N ASP A 166 -13.10 28.62 -5.08
CA ASP A 166 -13.65 29.94 -5.41
C ASP A 166 -14.95 30.24 -4.65
#